data_AF-A0A417U7X9-F1
#
_entry.id   AF-A0A417U7X9-F1
#
_cell.length_a   1.000
_cell.length_b   1.000
_cell.length_c   1.000
_cell.angle_alpha   90.00
_cell.angle_beta   90.00
_cell.angle_gamma   90.00
#
_symmetry.space_group_name_H-M   'P 1'
#
loop_
_entity.id
_entity.type
_entity.pdbx_description
1 polymer ?
#
loop_
_entity_poly.entity_id
_entity_poly.type
_entity_poly.pdbx_seq_one_letter_code
_entity_poly.pdbx_strand_id
1 'polypeptide(L)'
;MKAEAREDNRGTSMITVIISFALLMIFVTAFFKVQKVSQNMMMDARDMQINNRKLVESFYLSQMQDSAASGDEKLVFSGKEGSFYIDAVLYRAQKDGLSGVIYYYGTEEKTAEEGAETGEEAEE
;
A
#
# COMPACT_ATOMS: atom_id res chain seq x y z
N MET A 1 -26.74 27.61 -71.17
CA MET A 1 -26.90 27.10 -69.78
C MET A 1 -25.72 26.18 -69.49
N LYS A 2 -24.79 26.59 -68.61
CA LYS A 2 -23.71 25.71 -68.14
C LYS A 2 -24.27 24.89 -66.99
N ALA A 3 -24.35 23.57 -67.17
CA ALA A 3 -24.67 22.67 -66.08
C ALA A 3 -23.43 22.56 -65.17
N GLU A 4 -23.54 23.09 -63.96
CA GLU A 4 -22.54 22.88 -62.93
C GLU A 4 -22.56 21.41 -62.53
N ALA A 5 -21.42 20.73 -62.73
CA ALA A 5 -21.23 19.38 -62.23
C ALA A 5 -21.22 19.44 -60.70
N ARG A 6 -22.30 18.96 -60.06
CA ARG A 6 -22.29 18.74 -58.62
C ARG A 6 -21.24 17.67 -58.33
N GLU A 7 -20.15 18.05 -57.66
CA GLU A 7 -19.22 17.09 -57.07
C GLU A 7 -19.99 16.17 -56.12
N ASP A 8 -20.08 14.89 -56.47
CA ASP A 8 -20.72 13.87 -55.65
C ASP A 8 -19.77 13.50 -54.49
N ASN A 9 -19.85 14.27 -53.41
CA ASN A 9 -19.05 14.10 -52.19
C ASN A 9 -19.56 12.98 -51.26
N ARG A 10 -20.49 12.12 -51.72
CA ARG A 10 -21.07 11.04 -50.89
C ARG A 10 -20.02 10.04 -50.40
N GLY A 11 -19.01 9.73 -51.22
CA GLY A 11 -17.90 8.82 -50.85
C GLY A 11 -17.01 9.39 -49.75
N THR A 12 -16.61 10.67 -49.87
CA THR A 12 -15.78 11.37 -48.88
C THR A 12 -16.51 11.51 -47.54
N SER A 13 -17.83 11.77 -47.57
CA SER A 13 -18.68 11.82 -46.37
C SER A 13 -18.80 10.45 -45.67
N MET A 14 -18.88 9.36 -46.43
CA MET A 14 -18.93 8.01 -45.84
C MET A 14 -17.60 7.62 -45.18
N ILE A 15 -16.47 7.98 -45.80
CA ILE A 15 -15.13 7.71 -45.25
C ILE A 15 -14.90 8.50 -43.96
N THR A 16 -15.27 9.78 -43.89
CA THR A 16 -15.11 10.59 -42.67
C THR A 16 -15.97 10.05 -41.52
N VAL A 17 -17.17 9.56 -41.80
CA VAL A 17 -18.03 8.90 -40.80
C VAL A 17 -17.39 7.61 -40.30
N ILE A 18 -16.85 6.76 -41.18
CA ILE A 18 -16.18 5.51 -40.80
C ILE A 18 -14.95 5.79 -39.93
N ILE A 19 -14.10 6.74 -40.34
CA ILE A 19 -12.92 7.13 -39.57
C ILE A 19 -13.32 7.68 -38.20
N SER A 20 -14.34 8.54 -38.14
CA SER A 20 -14.83 9.10 -36.88
C SER A 20 -15.36 8.01 -35.95
N PHE A 21 -16.09 7.03 -36.48
CA PHE A 21 -16.58 5.89 -35.70
C PHE A 21 -15.45 4.98 -35.21
N ALA A 22 -14.44 4.73 -36.06
CA ALA A 22 -13.26 3.94 -35.67
C ALA A 22 -12.47 4.65 -34.56
N LEU A 23 -12.26 5.96 -34.66
CA LEU A 23 -11.62 6.75 -33.61
C LEU A 23 -12.44 6.70 -32.32
N LEU A 24 -13.75 6.84 -32.40
CA LEU A 24 -14.63 6.74 -31.23
C LEU A 24 -14.51 5.36 -30.56
N MET A 25 -14.50 4.27 -31.33
CA MET A 25 -14.30 2.92 -30.80
C MET A 25 -12.94 2.75 -30.12
N ILE A 26 -11.87 3.33 -30.67
CA ILE A 26 -10.54 3.32 -30.05
C ILE A 26 -10.56 4.08 -28.72
N PHE A 27 -11.16 5.27 -28.67
CA PHE A 27 -11.29 6.05 -27.45
C PHE A 27 -12.11 5.33 -26.38
N VAL A 28 -13.25 4.75 -26.76
CA VAL A 28 -14.10 3.97 -25.85
C VAL A 28 -13.34 2.77 -25.28
N THR A 29 -12.61 2.03 -26.13
CA THR A 29 -11.83 0.87 -25.68
C THR A 29 -10.68 1.27 -24.75
N ALA A 30 -9.96 2.34 -25.08
CA ALA A 30 -8.91 2.88 -24.23
C ALA A 30 -9.46 3.34 -22.87
N PHE A 31 -10.61 4.01 -22.88
CA PHE A 31 -11.30 4.45 -21.67
C PHE A 31 -11.71 3.29 -20.77
N PHE A 32 -12.32 2.23 -21.32
CA PHE A 32 -12.66 1.02 -20.55
C PHE A 32 -11.43 0.36 -19.94
N LYS A 33 -10.31 0.31 -20.68
CA LYS A 33 -9.06 -0.24 -20.15
C LYS A 33 -8.55 0.58 -18.95
N VAL A 34 -8.57 1.90 -19.06
CA VAL A 34 -8.17 2.81 -17.96
C VAL A 34 -9.11 2.68 -16.76
N GLN A 35 -10.42 2.58 -16.98
CA GLN A 35 -11.39 2.35 -15.91
C GLN A 35 -11.12 1.05 -15.16
N LYS A 36 -10.85 -0.05 -15.88
CA LYS A 36 -10.53 -1.35 -15.25
C LYS A 36 -9.25 -1.29 -14.42
N VAL A 37 -8.21 -0.62 -14.92
CA VAL A 37 -6.97 -0.41 -14.15
C VAL A 37 -7.25 0.41 -12.88
N SER A 38 -8.03 1.48 -13.00
CA SER A 38 -8.42 2.31 -11.85
C SER A 38 -9.22 1.52 -10.80
N GLN A 39 -10.16 0.68 -11.24
CA GLN A 39 -10.92 -0.20 -10.33
C GLN A 39 -10.03 -1.21 -9.61
N ASN A 40 -9.10 -1.85 -10.32
CA ASN A 40 -8.14 -2.77 -9.71
C ASN A 40 -7.26 -2.04 -8.68
N MET A 41 -6.71 -0.88 -9.04
CA MET A 41 -5.92 -0.06 -8.11
C MET A 41 -6.72 0.35 -6.87
N MET A 42 -8.02 0.66 -7.03
CA MET A 42 -8.89 1.01 -5.91
C MET A 42 -9.14 -0.19 -5.00
N MET A 43 -9.32 -1.40 -5.56
CA MET A 43 -9.46 -2.64 -4.80
C MET A 43 -8.17 -2.95 -4.02
N ASP A 44 -7.01 -2.88 -4.69
CA ASP A 44 -5.71 -3.11 -4.06
C ASP A 44 -5.46 -2.11 -2.93
N ALA A 45 -5.82 -0.83 -3.10
CA ALA A 45 -5.71 0.19 -2.06
C ALA A 45 -6.60 -0.11 -0.85
N ARG A 46 -7.80 -0.68 -1.06
CA ARG A 46 -8.68 -1.12 0.03
C ARG A 46 -8.09 -2.31 0.77
N ASP A 47 -7.53 -3.28 0.05
CA ASP A 47 -6.89 -4.44 0.66
C ASP A 47 -5.65 -4.03 1.46
N MET A 48 -4.84 -3.11 0.94
CA MET A 48 -3.72 -2.49 1.67
C MET A 48 -4.19 -1.76 2.93
N GLN A 49 -5.30 -1.01 2.87
CA GLN A 49 -5.86 -0.33 4.04
C GLN A 49 -6.31 -1.32 5.12
N ILE A 50 -7.00 -2.40 4.74
CA ILE A 50 -7.45 -3.45 5.65
C ILE A 50 -6.25 -4.17 6.26
N ASN A 51 -5.26 -4.52 5.43
CA ASN A 51 -4.02 -5.14 5.85
C ASN A 51 -3.26 -4.27 6.86
N ASN A 52 -3.06 -2.98 6.57
CA ASN A 52 -2.37 -2.05 7.47
C ASN A 52 -3.12 -1.88 8.79
N ARG A 53 -4.45 -1.81 8.78
CA ARG A 53 -5.25 -1.76 10.01
C ARG A 53 -5.02 -3.00 10.87
N LYS A 54 -5.09 -4.19 10.27
CA LYS A 54 -4.88 -5.47 10.97
C LYS A 54 -3.44 -5.62 11.47
N LEU A 55 -2.46 -5.09 10.73
CA LEU A 55 -1.05 -5.09 11.11
C LEU A 55 -0.84 -4.24 12.36
N VAL A 56 -1.35 -3.02 12.37
CA VAL A 56 -1.28 -2.14 13.54
C VAL A 56 -2.05 -2.71 14.73
N GLU A 57 -3.24 -3.27 14.51
CA GLU A 57 -4.03 -3.93 15.55
C GLU A 57 -3.29 -5.12 16.17
N SER A 58 -2.71 -6.00 15.34
CA SER A 58 -1.94 -7.16 15.81
C SER A 58 -0.69 -6.75 16.59
N PHE A 59 -0.07 -5.62 16.22
CA PHE A 59 1.07 -5.05 16.95
C PHE A 59 0.69 -4.62 18.37
N TYR A 60 -0.41 -3.88 18.52
CA TYR A 60 -0.87 -3.44 19.84
C TYR A 60 -1.44 -4.56 20.71
N LEU A 61 -1.88 -5.66 20.10
CA LEU A 61 -2.35 -6.86 20.81
C LEU A 61 -1.22 -7.87 21.13
N SER A 62 0.05 -7.52 20.92
CA SER A 62 1.21 -8.43 21.09
C SER A 62 1.08 -9.77 20.34
N GLN A 63 0.42 -9.78 19.18
CA GLN A 63 0.23 -10.98 18.35
C GLN A 63 1.24 -11.05 17.20
N MET A 64 2.39 -10.41 17.37
CA MET A 64 3.44 -10.29 16.37
C MET A 64 4.59 -11.22 16.71
N GLN A 65 5.31 -11.65 15.67
CA GLN A 65 6.62 -12.24 15.79
C GLN A 65 7.65 -11.11 15.75
N ASP A 66 8.24 -10.85 16.91
CA ASP A 66 9.21 -9.80 17.10
C ASP A 66 10.63 -10.36 16.96
N SER A 67 11.50 -9.60 16.29
CA SER A 67 12.92 -9.91 16.19
C SER A 67 13.73 -8.64 16.27
N ALA A 68 14.87 -8.70 16.96
CA ALA A 68 15.83 -7.60 16.96
C ALA A 68 16.39 -7.41 15.54
N ALA A 69 16.25 -6.19 15.02
CA ALA A 69 16.84 -5.78 13.76
C ALA A 69 18.26 -5.19 13.98
N SER A 70 18.49 -4.54 15.12
CA SER A 70 19.75 -3.88 15.48
C SER A 70 19.81 -3.64 16.99
N GLY A 71 20.96 -3.91 17.62
CA GLY A 71 21.10 -4.05 19.08
C GLY A 71 21.76 -2.91 19.86
N ASP A 72 22.38 -1.93 19.18
CA ASP A 72 23.20 -0.89 19.84
C ASP A 72 22.83 0.51 19.35
N GLU A 73 21.55 0.86 19.41
CA GLU A 73 21.10 2.15 18.91
C GLU A 73 20.95 3.18 20.01
N LYS A 74 21.47 4.36 19.74
CA LYS A 74 21.42 5.49 20.66
C LYS A 74 20.43 6.52 20.14
N LEU A 75 19.25 6.57 20.74
CA LEU A 75 18.26 7.58 20.43
C LEU A 75 18.62 8.90 21.13
N VAL A 76 19.00 9.91 20.35
CA VAL A 76 19.40 11.22 20.89
C VAL A 76 18.24 12.20 20.75
N PHE A 77 17.82 12.78 21.88
CA PHE A 77 16.80 13.81 21.94
C PHE A 77 17.44 15.13 22.34
N SER A 78 17.37 16.13 21.47
CA SER A 78 17.96 17.45 21.69
C SER A 78 16.90 18.54 21.77
N GLY A 79 16.97 19.37 22.80
CA GLY A 79 16.11 20.53 23.01
C GLY A 79 16.89 21.77 23.46
N LYS A 80 16.19 22.89 23.62
CA LYS A 80 16.81 24.16 24.04
C LYS A 80 17.48 24.09 25.42
N GLU A 81 16.99 23.21 26.29
CA GLU A 81 17.48 23.04 27.66
C GLU A 81 18.60 22.00 27.80
N GLY A 82 18.98 21.34 26.69
CA GLY A 82 19.99 20.28 26.70
C GLY A 82 19.59 19.10 25.83
N SER A 83 20.44 18.08 25.81
CA SER A 83 20.18 16.84 25.09
C SER A 83 20.36 15.66 26.04
N PHE A 84 19.56 14.63 25.83
CA PHE A 84 19.71 13.34 26.49
C PHE A 84 19.66 12.22 25.46
N TYR A 85 20.06 11.03 25.87
CA TYR A 85 20.02 9.86 25.02
C TYR A 85 19.41 8.67 25.75
N ILE A 86 18.88 7.73 24.97
CA ILE A 86 18.37 6.44 25.44
C ILE A 86 19.06 5.36 24.61
N ASP A 87 19.64 4.37 25.28
CA ASP A 87 20.10 3.14 24.64
C ASP A 87 18.88 2.27 24.34
N ALA A 88 18.72 1.89 23.08
CA ALA A 88 17.56 1.19 22.56
C ALA A 88 17.97 0.13 21.53
N VAL A 89 17.06 -0.81 21.32
CA VAL A 89 17.15 -1.86 20.32
C VAL A 89 16.02 -1.61 19.31
N LEU A 90 16.34 -1.60 18.01
CA LEU A 90 15.34 -1.59 16.95
C LEU A 90 14.80 -3.00 16.80
N TYR A 91 13.51 -3.14 17.01
CA TYR A 91 12.76 -4.35 16.75
C TYR A 91 12.00 -4.24 15.44
N ARG A 92 11.84 -5.38 14.80
CA ARG A 92 10.93 -5.59 13.68
C ARG A 92 9.83 -6.56 14.13
N ALA A 93 8.59 -6.17 13.92
CA ALA A 93 7.39 -6.95 14.19
C ALA A 93 6.74 -7.38 12.87
N GLN A 94 6.48 -8.67 12.72
CA GLN A 94 5.81 -9.25 11.54
C GLN A 94 4.78 -10.29 11.97
N LYS A 95 3.76 -10.52 11.15
CA LYS A 95 2.76 -11.57 11.40
C LYS A 95 2.47 -12.31 10.11
N ASP A 96 2.52 -13.63 10.19
CA ASP A 96 2.17 -14.50 9.08
C ASP A 96 0.73 -14.22 8.61
N GLY A 97 0.56 -14.12 7.30
CA GLY A 97 -0.72 -13.78 6.68
C GLY A 97 -1.04 -12.28 6.59
N LEU A 98 -0.17 -11.40 7.12
CA LEU A 98 -0.22 -9.95 6.86
C LEU A 98 1.01 -9.51 6.08
N SER A 99 0.82 -8.57 5.17
CA SER A 99 1.91 -7.99 4.37
C SER A 99 2.45 -6.74 5.07
N GLY A 100 3.71 -6.74 5.47
CA GLY A 100 4.36 -5.57 6.03
C GLY A 100 5.15 -5.85 7.31
N VAL A 101 5.84 -4.82 7.77
CA VAL A 101 6.73 -4.88 8.93
C VAL A 101 6.54 -3.60 9.72
N ILE A 102 6.40 -3.71 11.04
CA ILE A 102 6.42 -2.56 11.93
C ILE A 102 7.80 -2.49 12.57
N TYR A 103 8.42 -1.32 12.50
CA TYR A 103 9.70 -1.02 13.14
C TYR A 103 9.44 -0.17 14.36
N TYR A 104 10.02 -0.55 15.50
CA TYR A 104 9.86 0.19 16.73
C TYR A 104 11.11 0.04 17.61
N TYR A 105 11.38 1.06 18.42
CA TYR A 105 12.48 1.01 19.39
C TYR A 105 11.95 0.52 20.73
N GLY A 106 12.63 -0.46 21.32
CA GLY A 106 12.37 -0.97 22.66
C GLY A 106 13.63 -0.88 23.53
N THR A 107 13.44 -0.88 24.85
CA THR A 107 14.53 -1.08 25.81
C THR A 107 14.55 -2.56 26.20
N GLU A 108 15.72 -3.10 26.57
CA GLU A 108 15.90 -4.53 26.89
C GLU A 108 14.94 -5.03 28.00
N GLU A 109 14.45 -4.13 28.86
CA GLU A 109 13.46 -4.39 29.91
C GLU A 109 12.15 -5.00 29.38
N LYS A 110 11.72 -4.64 28.17
CA LYS A 110 10.47 -5.14 27.57
C LYS A 110 10.51 -6.64 27.24
N THR A 111 11.71 -7.21 27.11
CA THR A 111 11.92 -8.64 26.84
C THR A 111 11.69 -9.52 28.08
N ALA A 112 11.72 -8.95 29.30
CA ALA A 112 11.56 -9.72 30.53
C ALA A 112 10.09 -9.99 30.90
N GLU A 113 9.15 -9.13 30.48
CA GLU A 113 7.74 -9.28 30.82
C GLU A 113 6.98 -10.25 29.89
N GLU A 114 7.30 -10.30 28.59
CA GLU A 114 6.64 -11.23 27.65
C GLU A 114 7.19 -12.67 27.71
N GLY A 115 8.36 -12.90 28.31
CA GLY A 115 8.97 -14.22 28.46
C GLY A 115 8.56 -14.99 29.73
N ALA A 116 7.80 -14.38 30.65
CA ALA A 116 7.51 -14.93 31.97
C ALA A 116 6.12 -15.58 32.11
N GLU A 117 5.20 -15.42 31.16
CA GLU A 117 3.82 -15.93 31.28
C GLU A 117 3.59 -17.37 30.77
N THR A 118 4.63 -18.11 30.37
CA THR A 118 4.45 -19.51 29.87
C THR A 118 5.24 -20.55 30.66
N GLY A 119 5.30 -20.42 31.99
CA GLY A 119 6.18 -21.26 32.81
C GLY A 119 5.67 -21.62 34.20
N GLU A 120 4.37 -21.75 34.43
CA GLU A 120 3.91 -22.41 35.67
C GLU A 120 2.54 -23.05 35.45
N GLU A 121 2.52 -24.38 35.30
CA GLU A 121 1.46 -25.30 35.74
C GLU A 121 1.75 -26.69 35.14
N ALA A 122 2.47 -27.54 35.89
CA ALA A 122 2.20 -28.97 36.04
C ALA A 122 3.31 -29.64 36.85
N GLU A 123 3.16 -29.71 38.18
CA GLU A 123 3.61 -30.84 39.00
C GLU A 123 2.96 -30.74 40.39
N GLU A 124 1.82 -31.41 40.57
CA GLU A 124 1.60 -32.45 41.62
C GLU A 124 0.28 -33.20 41.39
#